data_AF-A0A6A3PT76-F1
#
_entry.id   AF-A0A6A3PT76-F1
#
_cell.length_a   1.000
_cell.length_b   1.000
_cell.length_c   1.000
_cell.angle_alpha   90.00
_cell.angle_beta   90.00
_cell.angle_gamma   90.00
#
_symmetry.space_group_name_H-M   'P 1'
#
loop_
_entity.id
_entity.type
_entity.pdbx_description
1 polymer ?
#
loop_
_entity_poly.entity_id
_entity_poly.type
_entity_poly.pdbx_seq_one_letter_code
_entity_poly.pdbx_strand_id
1 'polypeptide(L)'
;MSGRGEGIQGSGRGKAKRHRKIVRDSIQGLTNPSIRRLARRAGVVRISGIIYHETRAVLRVYLSSVIRDAMTYAEHANRKTIMYVDILYALKRQGQTLYGFKT
;
A
#
# COMPACT_ATOMS: atom_id res chain seq x y z
N MET A 1 -14.39 -47.25 -14.41
CA MET A 1 -13.37 -46.26 -13.99
C MET A 1 -13.61 -44.98 -14.78
N SER A 2 -14.29 -43.99 -14.19
CA SER A 2 -14.43 -42.65 -14.76
C SER A 2 -13.61 -41.67 -13.92
N GLY A 3 -12.56 -41.10 -14.52
CA GLY A 3 -11.69 -40.13 -13.90
C GLY A 3 -12.45 -38.83 -13.62
N ARG A 4 -12.59 -38.50 -12.33
CA ARG A 4 -13.12 -37.22 -11.87
C ARG A 4 -11.98 -36.19 -12.01
N GLY A 5 -12.07 -35.33 -13.02
CA GLY A 5 -11.19 -34.16 -13.11
C GLY A 5 -11.42 -33.24 -11.91
N GLU A 6 -10.34 -32.67 -11.36
CA GLU A 6 -10.42 -31.67 -10.31
C GLU A 6 -10.84 -30.32 -10.89
N GLY A 7 -12.12 -30.25 -11.29
CA GLY A 7 -12.83 -29.05 -11.72
C GLY A 7 -13.89 -28.69 -10.69
N ILE A 8 -13.62 -27.60 -9.96
CA ILE A 8 -14.56 -26.69 -9.29
C ILE A 8 -15.78 -27.36 -8.63
N GLN A 9 -15.73 -27.52 -7.30
CA GLN A 9 -16.94 -27.73 -6.52
C GLN A 9 -16.88 -27.05 -5.15
N GLY A 10 -17.86 -26.18 -4.91
CA GLY A 10 -18.28 -25.79 -3.56
C GLY A 10 -18.08 -24.32 -3.20
N SER A 11 -18.77 -23.39 -3.88
CA SER A 11 -19.05 -22.08 -3.29
C SER A 11 -20.08 -22.22 -2.16
N GLY A 12 -19.67 -22.85 -1.06
CA GLY A 12 -20.35 -22.71 0.22
C GLY A 12 -20.16 -21.27 0.66
N ARG A 13 -21.16 -20.41 0.41
CA ARG A 13 -21.20 -19.04 0.91
C ARG A 13 -21.35 -19.09 2.43
N GLY A 14 -20.26 -19.42 3.12
CA GLY A 14 -20.11 -19.14 4.54
C GLY A 14 -20.33 -17.64 4.72
N LYS A 15 -21.24 -17.27 5.62
CA LYS A 15 -21.51 -15.88 6.01
C LYS A 15 -20.18 -15.13 6.10
N ALA A 16 -20.08 -13.97 5.45
CA ALA A 16 -18.89 -13.12 5.53
C ALA A 16 -18.55 -12.90 7.01
N LYS A 17 -17.51 -13.60 7.49
CA LYS A 17 -17.06 -13.47 8.87
C LYS A 17 -16.66 -12.01 9.05
N ARG A 18 -17.38 -11.28 9.90
CA ARG A 18 -16.92 -9.98 10.39
C ARG A 18 -15.69 -10.26 11.26
N HIS A 19 -14.53 -10.25 10.64
CA HIS A 19 -13.27 -10.29 11.36
C HIS A 19 -13.16 -8.97 12.14
N ARG A 20 -13.12 -9.06 13.48
CA ARG A 20 -12.62 -7.96 14.31
C ARG A 20 -11.25 -7.54 13.76
N LYS A 21 -10.96 -6.24 13.73
CA LYS A 21 -9.66 -5.72 13.25
C LYS A 21 -8.56 -6.22 14.20
N ILE A 22 -7.95 -7.35 13.85
CA ILE A 22 -6.77 -7.86 14.54
C ILE A 22 -5.61 -6.94 14.15
N VAL A 23 -4.87 -6.46 15.14
CA VAL A 23 -3.62 -5.72 14.89
C VAL A 23 -2.66 -6.68 14.20
N ARG A 24 -2.45 -6.45 12.91
CA ARG A 24 -1.51 -7.17 12.07
C ARG A 24 -0.56 -6.17 11.46
N ASP A 25 0.64 -6.63 11.10
CA ASP A 25 1.57 -5.80 10.35
C ASP A 25 0.93 -5.42 9.00
N SER A 26 0.54 -4.15 8.88
CA SER A 26 -0.22 -3.64 7.74
C SER A 26 0.58 -3.67 6.45
N ILE A 27 1.91 -3.79 6.54
CA ILE A 27 2.79 -3.89 5.37
C ILE A 27 2.51 -5.15 4.53
N GLN A 28 2.00 -6.22 5.16
CA GLN A 28 1.59 -7.44 4.43
C GLN A 28 0.31 -7.22 3.61
N GLY A 29 -0.43 -6.13 3.86
CA GLY A 29 -1.52 -5.67 3.01
C GLY A 29 -1.07 -5.27 1.61
N LEU A 30 0.21 -4.92 1.42
CA LEU A 30 0.79 -4.80 0.09
C LEU A 30 1.06 -6.20 -0.49
N THR A 31 0.07 -6.74 -1.20
CA THR A 31 0.13 -8.11 -1.74
C THR A 31 1.12 -8.25 -2.90
N ASN A 32 1.64 -9.47 -3.13
CA ASN A 32 2.57 -9.75 -4.23
C ASN A 32 1.99 -9.37 -5.62
N PRO A 33 0.69 -9.57 -5.92
CA PRO A 33 0.09 -9.06 -7.15
C PRO A 33 0.12 -7.53 -7.29
N SER A 34 -0.05 -6.78 -6.19
CA SER A 34 0.04 -5.30 -6.22
C SER A 34 1.45 -4.84 -6.58
N ILE A 35 2.47 -5.43 -5.97
CA ILE A 35 3.88 -5.16 -6.29
C ILE A 35 4.18 -5.53 -7.75
N ARG A 36 3.66 -6.67 -8.22
CA ARG A 36 3.80 -7.09 -9.62
C ARG A 36 3.18 -6.06 -10.57
N ARG A 37 1.98 -5.54 -10.29
CA ARG A 37 1.33 -4.51 -11.12
C ARG A 37 2.17 -3.23 -11.20
N LEU A 38 2.76 -2.79 -10.08
CA LEU A 38 3.68 -1.64 -10.07
C LEU A 38 4.92 -1.89 -10.95
N ALA A 39 5.57 -3.04 -10.76
CA ALA A 39 6.74 -3.43 -11.55
C ALA A 39 6.41 -3.56 -13.05
N ARG A 40 5.25 -4.12 -13.41
CA ARG A 40 4.82 -4.18 -14.81
C ARG A 40 4.60 -2.80 -15.41
N ARG A 41 3.99 -1.87 -14.68
CA ARG A 41 3.83 -0.48 -15.13
C ARG A 41 5.19 0.19 -15.39
N ALA A 42 6.21 -0.17 -14.61
CA ALA A 42 7.59 0.28 -14.80
C ALA A 42 8.36 -0.48 -15.89
N GLY A 43 7.73 -1.39 -16.65
CA GLY A 43 8.38 -2.13 -17.73
C GLY A 43 9.22 -3.34 -17.28
N VAL A 44 9.13 -3.74 -16.01
CA VAL A 44 9.89 -4.89 -15.49
C VAL A 44 9.33 -6.20 -16.07
N VAL A 45 10.17 -7.03 -16.70
CA VAL A 45 9.78 -8.28 -17.38
C VAL A 45 9.89 -9.52 -16.48
N ARG A 46 10.92 -9.61 -15.64
CA ARG A 46 11.11 -10.69 -14.66
C ARG A 46 11.35 -10.11 -13.26
N ILE A 47 10.81 -10.76 -12.23
CA ILE A 47 10.86 -10.28 -10.84
C ILE A 47 11.30 -11.45 -9.96
N SER A 48 12.39 -11.26 -9.22
CA SER A 48 12.85 -12.23 -8.20
C SER A 48 11.91 -12.25 -6.98
N GLY A 49 11.85 -13.39 -6.28
CA GLY A 49 11.02 -13.55 -5.07
C GLY A 49 11.38 -12.59 -3.94
N ILE A 50 12.66 -12.24 -3.80
CA ILE A 50 13.16 -11.36 -2.72
C ILE A 50 12.60 -9.94 -2.85
N ILE A 51 12.32 -9.49 -4.08
CA ILE A 51 11.86 -8.14 -4.37
C ILE A 51 10.53 -7.82 -3.67
N TYR A 52 9.67 -8.81 -3.39
CA TYR A 52 8.42 -8.53 -2.69
C TYR A 52 8.64 -8.05 -1.25
N HIS A 53 9.63 -8.60 -0.55
CA HIS A 53 9.97 -8.17 0.80
C HIS A 53 10.73 -6.85 0.79
N GLU A 54 11.67 -6.70 -0.15
CA GLU A 54 12.45 -5.47 -0.29
C GLU A 54 11.57 -4.26 -0.63
N THR A 55 10.63 -4.42 -1.57
CA THR A 55 9.69 -3.34 -1.95
C THR A 55 8.85 -2.88 -0.75
N ARG A 56 8.48 -3.81 0.14
CA ARG A 56 7.75 -3.47 1.38
C ARG A 56 8.60 -2.66 2.34
N ALA A 57 9.87 -3.03 2.52
CA ALA A 57 10.80 -2.28 3.37
C ALA A 57 11.01 -0.85 2.85
N VAL A 58 11.31 -0.72 1.55
CA VAL A 58 11.50 0.59 0.90
C VAL A 58 10.25 1.46 1.01
N LEU A 59 9.07 0.90 0.75
CA LEU A 59 7.80 1.65 0.87
C LEU A 59 7.58 2.15 2.30
N ARG A 60 7.91 1.34 3.31
CA ARG A 60 7.78 1.73 4.72
C ARG A 60 8.67 2.91 5.06
N VAL A 61 9.93 2.89 4.61
CA VAL A 61 10.88 4.00 4.82
C VAL A 61 10.38 5.27 4.13
N TYR A 62 9.98 5.17 2.86
CA TYR A 62 9.47 6.29 2.08
C TYR A 62 8.26 6.95 2.74
N LEU A 63 7.21 6.16 3.07
CA LEU A 63 6.01 6.69 3.72
C LEU A 63 6.32 7.28 5.10
N SER A 64 7.24 6.67 5.87
CA SER A 64 7.63 7.19 7.18
C SER A 64 8.29 8.57 7.06
N SER A 65 9.10 8.80 6.03
CA SER A 65 9.72 10.10 5.77
C SER A 65 8.67 11.16 5.40
N VAL A 66 7.79 10.87 4.45
CA VAL A 66 6.76 11.82 4.00
C VAL A 66 5.78 12.17 5.14
N ILE A 67 5.35 11.16 5.91
CA ILE A 67 4.40 11.39 7.01
C ILE A 67 5.02 12.19 8.14
N ARG A 68 6.31 11.98 8.46
CA ARG A 68 7.01 12.80 9.47
C ARG A 68 7.03 14.27 9.09
N ASP A 69 7.39 14.58 7.84
CA ASP A 69 7.39 15.96 7.34
C ASP A 69 5.97 16.55 7.37
N ALA A 70 4.95 15.78 6.97
CA ALA A 70 3.55 16.20 7.02
C ALA A 70 3.06 16.45 8.46
N MET A 71 3.48 15.62 9.42
CA MET A 71 3.19 15.83 10.85
C MET A 71 3.79 17.15 11.35
N THR A 72 5.03 17.47 10.98
CA THR A 72 5.67 18.73 11.34
C THR A 72 4.88 19.95 10.83
N TYR A 73 4.33 19.89 9.61
CA TYR A 73 3.48 20.97 9.09
C TYR A 73 2.15 21.09 9.84
N ALA A 74 1.50 19.97 10.17
CA ALA A 74 0.26 19.97 10.94
C ALA A 74 0.47 20.50 12.36
N GLU A 75 1.56 20.09 13.02
CA GLU A 75 1.96 20.55 14.35
C GLU A 75 2.28 22.05 14.34
N HIS A 76 3.02 22.54 13.34
CA HIS A 76 3.30 23.96 13.17
C HIS A 76 2.02 24.80 13.03
N ALA A 77 0.99 24.23 12.38
CA ALA A 77 -0.31 24.87 12.24
C ALA A 77 -1.25 24.64 13.45
N ASN A 78 -0.76 24.08 14.56
CA ASN A 78 -1.55 23.73 15.76
C ASN A 78 -2.77 22.83 15.45
N ARG A 79 -2.69 21.99 14.42
CA ARG A 79 -3.75 21.05 14.01
C ARG A 79 -3.42 19.64 14.47
N LYS A 80 -4.44 18.94 14.98
CA LYS A 80 -4.36 17.49 15.30
C LYS A 80 -4.64 16.59 14.09
N THR A 81 -5.07 17.18 12.96
CA THR A 81 -5.46 16.47 11.75
C THR A 81 -4.54 16.86 10.62
N ILE A 82 -3.86 15.86 10.05
CA ILE A 82 -3.06 16.02 8.82
C ILE A 82 -4.03 16.25 7.67
N MET A 83 -3.83 17.36 6.97
CA MET A 83 -4.59 17.73 5.78
C MET A 83 -3.82 17.38 4.52
N TYR A 84 -4.52 17.33 3.38
CA TYR A 84 -3.90 17.06 2.08
C TYR A 84 -2.79 18.08 1.74
N VAL A 85 -2.95 19.35 2.18
CA VAL A 85 -1.94 20.41 2.00
C VAL A 85 -0.61 20.09 2.68
N ASP A 86 -0.63 19.45 3.85
CA ASP A 86 0.58 19.07 4.58
C ASP A 86 1.37 18.01 3.81
N ILE A 87 0.67 17.09 3.16
CA ILE A 87 1.27 16.06 2.30
C ILE A 87 1.85 16.70 1.02
N LEU A 88 1.15 17.65 0.38
CA LEU A 88 1.68 18.36 -0.77
C LEU A 88 2.96 19.11 -0.45
N TYR A 89 3.03 19.78 0.72
CA TYR A 89 4.23 20.49 1.14
C TYR A 89 5.37 19.54 1.51
N ALA A 90 5.09 18.44 2.21
CA ALA A 90 6.08 17.40 2.49
C ALA A 90 6.69 16.83 1.21
N LEU A 91 5.86 16.48 0.23
CA LEU A 91 6.31 15.95 -1.06
C LEU A 91 7.08 17.00 -1.87
N LYS A 92 6.63 18.27 -1.88
CA LYS A 92 7.34 19.36 -2.55
C LYS A 92 8.73 19.60 -1.95
N ARG A 93 8.88 19.51 -0.63
CA ARG A 93 10.17 19.61 0.07
C ARG A 93 11.14 18.50 -0.33
N GLN A 94 10.64 17.30 -0.60
CA GLN A 94 11.42 16.15 -1.06
C GLN A 94 11.67 16.14 -2.59
N GLY A 95 11.29 17.20 -3.30
CA GLY A 95 11.47 17.32 -4.75
C GLY A 95 10.43 16.53 -5.57
N GLN A 96 9.36 16.04 -4.96
CA GLN A 96 8.31 15.26 -5.62
C GLN A 96 7.00 16.06 -5.67
N THR A 97 6.88 16.98 -6.62
CA THR A 97 5.66 17.80 -6.73
C THR A 97 4.50 16.97 -7.25
N LEU A 98 3.40 16.91 -6.47
CA LEU A 98 2.20 16.16 -6.79
C LEU A 98 1.09 17.10 -7.30
N TYR A 99 0.56 16.84 -8.49
CA TYR A 99 -0.53 17.61 -9.11
C TYR A 99 -1.88 16.90 -8.97
N GLY A 100 -2.98 17.65 -9.16
CA GLY A 100 -4.34 17.08 -9.21
C GLY A 100 -5.05 16.95 -7.87
N PHE A 101 -4.50 17.53 -6.80
CA PHE A 101 -5.11 17.57 -5.47
C PHE A 101 -5.50 19.01 -5.14
N LYS A 102 -6.80 19.31 -5.18
CA LYS A 102 -7.43 20.55 -4.72
C LYS A 102 -8.65 20.18 -3.86
N THR A 103 -9.03 21.05 -2.92
CA THR A 103 -10.23 20.91 -2.07
C THR A 103 -11.46 20.57 -2.91
#